data_AF-A0A3N2H0C5-F1
#
_entry.id   AF-A0A3N2H0C5-F1
#
_cell.length_a   1.000
_cell.length_b   1.000
_cell.length_c   1.000
_cell.angle_alpha   90.00
_cell.angle_beta   90.00
_cell.angle_gamma   90.00
#
_symmetry.space_group_name_H-M   'P 1'
#
loop_
_entity.id
_entity.type
_entity.pdbx_description
1 polymer ?
#
loop_
_entity_poly.entity_id
_entity_poly.type
_entity_poly.pdbx_seq_one_letter_code
_entity_poly.pdbx_strand_id
1 'polypeptide(L)'
;MEGMFGMAAVWAERTSRRTLNHLHSQLGAAGLVAAVATAPGLTAVVDQHAAAVRDILAAGVEGSAAVAGVVLLAGYARGLLDHAREAGWRLTVPQGPESGPMDWLTFRLLAVCTLANSMDDPHYRQGFELELH
;
A
#
# COMPACT_ATOMS: atom_id res chain seq x y z
N MET A 1 31.60 5.65 8.11
CA MET A 1 30.37 6.45 7.90
C MET A 1 29.19 5.56 7.47
N GLU A 2 29.45 4.38 6.90
CA GLU A 2 28.50 3.30 6.54
C GLU A 2 27.45 2.92 7.63
N GLY A 3 27.81 2.92 8.91
CA GLY A 3 26.89 2.52 9.99
C GLY A 3 25.73 3.50 10.23
N MET A 4 25.93 4.80 9.96
CA MET A 4 24.92 5.84 10.16
C MET A 4 23.84 5.81 9.07
N PHE A 5 24.23 5.52 7.82
CA PHE A 5 23.31 5.34 6.70
C PHE A 5 22.42 4.10 6.88
N GLY A 6 22.99 3.00 7.39
CA GLY A 6 22.23 1.80 7.74
C GLY A 6 21.20 2.06 8.85
N MET A 7 21.58 2.77 9.91
CA MET A 7 20.63 3.10 11.00
C MET A 7 19.51 4.03 10.54
N ALA A 8 19.81 5.02 9.69
CA ALA A 8 18.79 5.91 9.13
C ALA A 8 17.80 5.15 8.23
N ALA A 9 18.28 4.23 7.39
CA ALA A 9 17.43 3.39 6.55
C ALA A 9 16.52 2.48 7.37
N VAL A 10 17.04 1.84 8.42
CA VAL A 10 16.26 1.01 9.35
C VAL A 10 15.20 1.85 10.09
N TRP A 11 15.54 3.07 10.48
CA TRP A 11 14.59 3.98 11.11
C TRP A 11 13.48 4.43 10.16
N ALA A 12 13.83 4.78 8.92
CA ALA A 12 12.89 5.15 7.87
C ALA A 12 11.93 3.99 7.60
N GLU A 13 12.46 2.78 7.41
CA GLU A 13 11.64 1.57 7.23
C GLU A 13 10.67 1.37 8.39
N ARG A 14 11.16 1.39 9.64
CA ARG A 14 10.32 1.20 10.82
C ARG A 14 9.22 2.25 10.94
N THR A 15 9.53 3.49 10.58
CA THR A 15 8.56 4.59 10.61
C THR A 15 7.50 4.39 9.54
N SER A 16 7.91 4.06 8.31
CA SER A 16 7.02 3.72 7.19
C SER A 16 6.08 2.56 7.53
N ARG A 17 6.61 1.51 8.16
CA ARG A 17 5.80 0.38 8.65
C ARG A 17 4.75 0.82 9.67
N ARG A 18 5.12 1.64 10.65
CA ARG A 18 4.16 2.18 11.63
C ARG A 18 3.06 2.99 10.95
N THR A 19 3.40 3.80 9.95
CA THR A 19 2.43 4.57 9.17
C THR A 19 1.46 3.67 8.42
N LEU A 20 1.97 2.64 7.72
CA LEU A 20 1.14 1.69 6.96
C LEU A 20 0.23 0.87 7.88
N ASN A 21 0.74 0.43 9.03
CA ASN A 21 -0.06 -0.28 10.03
C ASN A 21 -1.17 0.59 10.61
N HIS A 22 -0.87 1.86 10.92
CA HIS A 22 -1.86 2.81 11.40
C HIS A 22 -2.94 3.09 10.36
N LEU A 23 -2.57 3.18 9.08
CA LEU A 23 -3.53 3.29 7.97
C LEU A 23 -4.41 2.03 7.89
N HIS A 24 -3.80 0.84 7.90
CA HIS A 24 -4.54 -0.42 7.87
C HIS A 24 -5.56 -0.53 9.02
N SER A 25 -5.17 -0.15 10.23
CA SER A 25 -6.08 -0.11 11.38
C SER A 25 -7.25 0.85 11.18
N GLN A 26 -7.04 2.03 10.58
CA GLN A 26 -8.12 2.97 10.27
C GLN A 26 -9.09 2.42 9.23
N LEU A 27 -8.57 1.80 8.16
CA LEU A 27 -9.41 1.16 7.14
C LEU A 27 -10.21 -0.01 7.73
N GLY A 28 -9.58 -0.80 8.62
CA GLY A 28 -10.24 -1.88 9.34
C GLY A 28 -11.34 -1.38 10.29
N ALA A 29 -11.07 -0.33 11.07
CA ALA A 29 -12.05 0.31 11.95
C ALA A 29 -13.24 0.90 11.20
N ALA A 30 -13.05 1.32 9.95
CA ALA A 30 -14.12 1.78 9.07
C ALA A 30 -14.90 0.63 8.39
N GLY A 31 -14.56 -0.64 8.66
CA GLY A 31 -15.23 -1.82 8.10
C GLY A 31 -14.82 -2.17 6.67
N LEU A 32 -13.85 -1.46 6.08
CA LEU A 32 -13.45 -1.65 4.68
C LEU A 32 -12.79 -2.99 4.43
N VAL A 33 -11.91 -3.40 5.34
CA VAL A 33 -11.21 -4.68 5.24
C VAL A 33 -12.21 -5.85 5.28
N ALA A 34 -13.22 -5.74 6.16
CA ALA A 34 -14.28 -6.74 6.25
C ALA A 34 -15.19 -6.76 5.01
N ALA A 35 -15.51 -5.59 4.45
CA ALA A 35 -16.33 -5.48 3.24
C ALA A 35 -15.65 -6.10 2.00
N VAL A 36 -14.34 -5.87 1.84
CA VAL A 36 -13.58 -6.49 0.74
C VAL A 36 -13.52 -8.01 0.91
N ALA A 37 -13.27 -8.49 2.13
CA ALA A 37 -13.13 -9.92 2.40
C ALA A 37 -14.40 -10.74 2.07
N THR A 38 -15.59 -10.13 2.10
CA THR A 38 -16.86 -10.79 1.83
C THR A 38 -17.37 -10.58 0.39
N ALA A 39 -16.69 -9.77 -0.43
CA ALA A 39 -17.13 -9.41 -1.77
C ALA A 39 -16.01 -9.64 -2.80
N PRO A 40 -16.00 -10.79 -3.52
CA PRO A 40 -14.95 -11.13 -4.48
C PRO A 40 -14.71 -10.07 -5.57
N GLY A 41 -15.77 -9.37 -6.00
CA GLY A 41 -15.65 -8.27 -6.94
C GLY A 41 -14.85 -7.09 -6.40
N LEU A 42 -14.95 -6.79 -5.09
CA LEU A 42 -14.14 -5.75 -4.45
C LEU A 42 -12.69 -6.21 -4.27
N THR A 43 -12.46 -7.49 -3.98
CA THR A 43 -11.11 -8.08 -3.91
C THR A 43 -10.39 -7.91 -5.25
N ALA A 44 -11.04 -8.25 -6.36
CA ALA A 44 -10.45 -8.11 -7.70
C ALA A 44 -10.07 -6.65 -8.02
N VAL A 45 -10.89 -5.68 -7.61
CA VAL A 45 -10.59 -4.25 -7.76
C VAL A 45 -9.38 -3.86 -6.93
N VAL A 46 -9.30 -4.30 -5.67
CA VAL A 46 -8.12 -4.07 -4.80
C VAL A 46 -6.85 -4.66 -5.44
N ASP A 47 -6.93 -5.86 -6.00
CA ASP A 47 -5.79 -6.52 -6.66
C ASP A 47 -5.33 -5.76 -7.91
N GLN A 48 -6.27 -5.25 -8.72
CA GLN A 48 -5.95 -4.40 -9.86
C GLN A 48 -5.25 -3.11 -9.42
N HIS A 49 -5.75 -2.46 -8.37
CA HIS A 49 -5.09 -1.28 -7.81
C HIS A 49 -3.71 -1.61 -7.22
N ALA A 50 -3.54 -2.79 -6.64
CA ALA A 50 -2.25 -3.26 -6.13
C ALA A 50 -1.25 -3.46 -7.27
N ALA A 51 -1.65 -4.08 -8.38
CA ALA A 51 -0.82 -4.18 -9.58
C ALA A 51 -0.41 -2.80 -10.10
N ALA A 52 -1.35 -1.88 -10.25
CA ALA A 52 -1.05 -0.52 -10.72
C ALA A 52 -0.10 0.24 -9.77
N VAL A 53 -0.19 0.04 -8.45
CA VAL A 53 0.74 0.65 -7.49
C VAL A 53 2.12 0.03 -7.62
N ARG A 54 2.24 -1.29 -7.80
CA ARG A 54 3.54 -1.94 -8.06
C ARG A 54 4.19 -1.37 -9.33
N ASP A 55 3.44 -1.21 -10.40
CA ASP A 55 3.95 -0.66 -11.67
C ASP A 55 4.46 0.78 -11.50
N ILE A 56 3.72 1.63 -10.78
CA ILE A 56 4.13 3.00 -10.45
C ILE A 56 5.44 2.99 -9.64
N LEU A 57 5.53 2.13 -8.64
CA LEU A 57 6.72 2.04 -7.79
C LEU A 57 7.93 1.48 -8.55
N ALA A 58 7.72 0.50 -9.43
CA ALA A 58 8.76 -0.08 -10.28
C ALA A 58 9.29 0.95 -11.29
N ALA A 59 8.42 1.78 -11.88
CA ALA A 59 8.84 2.89 -12.74
C ALA A 59 9.61 3.98 -11.98
N GLY A 60 9.34 4.16 -10.68
CA GLY A 60 10.04 5.12 -9.84
C GLY A 60 11.41 4.65 -9.34
N VAL A 61 11.73 3.35 -9.49
CA VAL A 61 12.99 2.80 -9.00
C VAL A 61 13.51 1.65 -9.87
N GLU A 62 14.51 1.94 -10.69
CA GLU A 62 15.37 0.90 -11.23
C GLU A 62 16.28 0.37 -10.09
N GLY A 63 15.92 -0.79 -9.52
CA GLY A 63 16.88 -1.66 -8.81
C GLY A 63 17.13 -1.42 -7.31
N SER A 64 16.22 -0.82 -6.53
CA SER A 64 16.42 -0.69 -5.07
C SER A 64 15.75 -1.81 -4.26
N ALA A 65 16.53 -2.43 -3.37
CA ALA A 65 16.12 -3.50 -2.44
C ALA A 65 14.83 -3.22 -1.65
N ALA A 66 14.17 -4.29 -1.16
CA ALA A 66 12.88 -4.28 -0.45
C ALA A 66 12.68 -3.20 0.64
N VAL A 67 13.75 -2.73 1.30
CA VAL A 67 13.72 -1.61 2.26
C VAL A 67 13.21 -0.32 1.60
N ALA A 68 13.64 -0.05 0.38
CA ALA A 68 13.16 1.08 -0.40
C ALA A 68 11.68 0.90 -0.79
N GLY A 69 11.23 -0.33 -1.04
CA GLY A 69 9.83 -0.62 -1.37
C GLY A 69 8.84 -0.18 -0.29
N VAL A 70 9.10 -0.52 0.97
CA VAL A 70 8.21 -0.13 2.09
C VAL A 70 8.24 1.39 2.33
N VAL A 71 9.41 2.01 2.20
CA VAL A 71 9.55 3.46 2.37
C VAL A 71 8.78 4.21 1.28
N LEU A 72 8.91 3.79 0.02
CA LEU A 72 8.22 4.38 -1.11
C LEU A 72 6.70 4.18 -1.03
N LEU A 73 6.26 2.99 -0.62
CA LEU A 73 4.85 2.70 -0.44
C LEU A 73 4.22 3.59 0.64
N ALA A 74 4.92 3.83 1.74
CA ALA A 74 4.48 4.76 2.78
C ALA A 74 4.47 6.22 2.30
N GLY A 75 5.48 6.64 1.52
CA GLY A 75 5.51 7.95 0.87
C GLY A 75 4.34 8.14 -0.10
N TYR A 76 4.04 7.13 -0.90
CA TYR A 76 2.92 7.11 -1.83
C TYR A 76 1.58 7.22 -1.09
N ALA A 77 1.36 6.40 -0.06
CA ALA A 77 0.17 6.48 0.78
C ALA A 77 0.01 7.86 1.42
N ARG A 78 1.11 8.47 1.86
CA ARG A 78 1.07 9.81 2.43
C ARG A 78 0.63 10.85 1.40
N GLY A 79 1.19 10.81 0.19
CA GLY A 79 0.79 11.71 -0.90
C GLY A 79 -0.69 11.56 -1.27
N LEU A 80 -1.20 10.33 -1.29
CA LEU A 80 -2.63 10.06 -1.50
C LEU A 80 -3.49 10.68 -0.40
N LEU A 81 -3.12 10.50 0.87
CA LEU A 81 -3.87 11.05 2.01
C LEU A 81 -3.82 12.58 2.04
N ASP A 82 -2.70 13.19 1.68
CA ASP A 82 -2.56 14.64 1.65
C ASP A 82 -3.42 15.23 0.50
N HIS A 83 -3.39 14.63 -0.70
CA HIS A 83 -4.31 14.98 -1.78
C HIS A 83 -5.78 14.84 -1.38
N ALA A 84 -6.12 13.78 -0.64
CA ALA A 84 -7.47 13.54 -0.17
C ALA A 84 -7.95 14.58 0.86
N ARG A 85 -7.05 15.00 1.76
CA ARG A 85 -7.33 16.05 2.74
C ARG A 85 -7.62 17.38 2.06
N GLU A 86 -6.82 17.74 1.06
CA GLU A 86 -7.03 18.94 0.25
C GLU A 86 -8.38 18.91 -0.49
N ALA A 87 -8.80 17.72 -0.95
CA ALA A 87 -10.08 17.49 -1.59
C ALA A 87 -11.28 17.40 -0.61
N GLY A 88 -11.06 17.54 0.72
CA GLY A 88 -12.12 17.43 1.72
C GLY A 88 -12.70 16.02 1.88
N TRP A 89 -11.96 15.01 1.47
CA TRP A 89 -12.43 13.63 1.43
C TRP A 89 -12.67 13.03 2.81
N ARG A 90 -13.68 12.15 2.88
CA ARG A 90 -13.95 11.30 4.04
C ARG A 90 -13.93 9.84 3.63
N LEU A 91 -13.34 9.01 4.49
CA LEU A 91 -13.31 7.57 4.31
C LEU A 91 -14.75 7.03 4.33
N THR A 92 -15.18 6.45 3.22
CA THR A 92 -16.51 5.83 3.05
C THR A 92 -16.34 4.39 2.62
N VAL A 93 -17.31 3.54 2.95
CA VAL A 93 -17.30 2.13 2.53
C VAL A 93 -17.77 2.04 1.08
N PRO A 94 -16.92 1.65 0.11
CA PRO A 94 -17.32 1.53 -1.29
C PRO A 94 -18.39 0.45 -1.42
N GLN A 95 -19.45 0.74 -2.18
CA GLN A 95 -20.52 -0.23 -2.44
C GLN A 95 -20.31 -1.03 -3.73
N GLY A 96 -19.25 -0.72 -4.50
CA GLY A 96 -18.95 -1.36 -5.78
C GLY A 96 -17.84 -0.63 -6.55
N PRO A 97 -17.42 -1.15 -7.73
CA PRO A 97 -16.36 -0.56 -8.57
C PRO A 97 -16.67 0.85 -9.11
N GLU A 98 -17.93 1.29 -9.05
CA GLU A 98 -18.39 2.55 -9.67
C GLU A 98 -18.99 3.55 -8.68
N SER A 99 -18.82 3.34 -7.37
CA SER A 99 -19.57 4.06 -6.33
C SER A 99 -19.07 5.50 -6.07
N GLY A 100 -18.14 6.04 -6.88
CA GLY A 100 -17.83 7.47 -6.97
C GLY A 100 -16.37 7.81 -7.32
N PRO A 101 -16.08 9.08 -7.68
CA PRO A 101 -14.74 9.53 -8.04
C PRO A 101 -13.73 9.55 -6.89
N MET A 102 -14.12 9.18 -5.66
CA MET A 102 -13.23 9.04 -4.51
C MET A 102 -13.13 7.60 -3.99
N ASP A 103 -13.78 6.65 -4.66
CA ASP A 103 -13.69 5.23 -4.32
C ASP A 103 -12.37 4.63 -4.80
N TRP A 104 -11.84 5.12 -5.92
CA TRP A 104 -10.51 4.72 -6.40
C TRP A 104 -9.44 5.00 -5.33
N LEU A 105 -9.58 6.09 -4.57
CA LEU A 105 -8.64 6.43 -3.51
C LEU A 105 -8.75 5.43 -2.36
N THR A 106 -9.96 5.06 -1.95
CA THR A 106 -10.20 4.00 -0.95
C THR A 106 -9.57 2.68 -1.39
N PHE A 107 -9.85 2.24 -2.62
CA PHE A 107 -9.30 0.99 -3.15
C PHE A 107 -7.78 1.04 -3.28
N ARG A 108 -7.22 2.22 -3.60
CA ARG A 108 -5.77 2.38 -3.69
C ARG A 108 -5.08 2.39 -2.33
N LEU A 109 -5.70 2.96 -1.30
CA LEU A 109 -5.20 2.85 0.08
C LEU A 109 -5.31 1.41 0.61
N LEU A 110 -6.40 0.70 0.30
CA LEU A 110 -6.55 -0.73 0.60
C LEU A 110 -5.46 -1.56 -0.10
N ALA A 111 -5.25 -1.32 -1.39
CA ALA A 111 -4.20 -1.96 -2.16
C ALA A 111 -2.80 -1.73 -1.57
N VAL A 112 -2.51 -0.51 -1.14
CA VAL A 112 -1.25 -0.19 -0.42
C VAL A 112 -1.12 -1.02 0.85
N CYS A 113 -2.16 -1.14 1.67
CA CYS A 113 -2.10 -2.00 2.86
C CYS A 113 -1.91 -3.48 2.51
N THR A 114 -2.56 -3.98 1.45
CA THR A 114 -2.36 -5.36 0.96
C THR A 114 -0.91 -5.60 0.53
N LEU A 115 -0.29 -4.65 -0.20
CA LEU A 115 1.12 -4.73 -0.60
C LEU A 115 2.07 -4.66 0.60
N ALA A 116 1.76 -3.82 1.59
CA ALA A 116 2.54 -3.73 2.82
C ALA A 116 2.56 -5.08 3.55
N ASN A 117 1.39 -5.71 3.70
CA ASN A 117 1.26 -7.03 4.32
C ASN A 117 1.98 -8.12 3.50
N SER A 118 1.92 -8.07 2.17
CA SER A 118 2.63 -9.04 1.34
C SER A 118 4.16 -8.91 1.44
N MET A 119 4.69 -7.70 1.61
CA MET A 119 6.13 -7.50 1.87
C MET A 119 6.58 -8.00 3.25
N ASP A 120 5.64 -8.15 4.19
CA ASP A 120 5.84 -8.75 5.50
C ASP A 120 5.71 -10.28 5.51
N ASP A 121 5.08 -10.85 4.47
CA ASP A 121 4.97 -12.29 4.29
C ASP A 121 6.31 -12.88 3.76
N PRO A 122 6.98 -13.76 4.51
CA PRO A 122 8.20 -14.43 4.07
C PRO A 122 8.03 -15.21 2.75
N HIS A 123 6.83 -15.72 2.46
CA HIS A 123 6.55 -16.53 1.27
C HIS A 123 6.36 -15.68 0.01
N TYR A 124 5.93 -14.42 0.11
CA TYR A 124 5.78 -13.52 -1.03
C TYR A 124 7.14 -13.00 -1.55
N ARG A 125 8.15 -12.91 -0.66
CA ARG A 125 9.54 -12.56 -1.04
C ARG A 125 10.20 -13.57 -1.98
N GLN A 126 9.83 -14.86 -1.90
CA GLN A 126 10.42 -15.92 -2.73
C GLN A 126 9.81 -16.00 -4.15
N GLY A 127 8.57 -15.53 -4.35
CA GLY A 127 7.91 -15.59 -5.66
C GLY A 127 8.55 -14.69 -6.71
N PHE A 128 9.16 -13.57 -6.31
CA PHE A 128 9.85 -12.65 -7.23
C PHE A 128 11.22 -13.15 -7.72
N GLU A 129 11.86 -14.11 -7.03
CA GLU A 129 13.14 -14.68 -7.45
C GLU A 129 12.99 -15.84 -8.44
N LEU A 130 11.81 -16.47 -8.51
CA LEU A 130 11.56 -17.66 -9.34
C LEU A 130 11.07 -17.34 -10.77
N GLU A 131 10.77 -16.07 -11.08
CA GLU A 131 10.34 -15.63 -12.42
C GLU A 131 11.51 -15.07 -13.27
N LEU A 132 12.76 -15.18 -12.77
CA LEU A 132 13.99 -14.76 -13.44
C LEU A 132 14.98 -15.91 -13.72
N HIS A 133 14.50 -17.14 -13.89
CA HIS A 133 15.28 -18.28 -14.41
C HIS A 133 14.51 -18.99 -15.53
#